data_AF-A0A1S9CZ80-F1
#
_entry.id   AF-A0A1S9CZ80-F1
#
_cell.length_a   1.000
_cell.length_b   1.000
_cell.length_c   1.000
_cell.angle_alpha   90.00
_cell.angle_beta   90.00
_cell.angle_gamma   90.00
#
_symmetry.space_group_name_H-M   'P 1'
#
loop_
_entity.id
_entity.type
_entity.pdbx_description
1 polymer ?
#
loop_
_entity_poly.entity_id
_entity_poly.type
_entity_poly.pdbx_seq_one_letter_code
_entity_poly.pdbx_strand_id
1 'polypeptide(L)'
;MPGLAWPLETTTRVQEGFFSEEKRFAPDTLLILDFIESCYRSIAKPIQGSYHSFFRHHHLSFDPKAGREEFRGDVNRIFARNGIAYELEKDGQIIRLLPPVLEHDLSSGLFRTGDTTLDQMLEDSRLKFLNRDPKVRRESLERLWDCWERLKSLETPQNKKQSVIALLDKAADDPSFRKLLDDEARALTDIGNSFHIRHSEVTQSTVTDSCHIDYLFHRLFSMIQLLLKKRGLAP
;
A
#
# COMPACT_ATOMS: atom_id res chain seq x y z
N MET A 1 -15.26 -11.65 -17.12
CA MET A 1 -14.29 -11.64 -16.01
C MET A 1 -14.95 -12.31 -14.82
N PRO A 2 -14.41 -13.41 -14.27
CA PRO A 2 -15.03 -14.09 -13.14
C PRO A 2 -15.25 -13.13 -11.95
N GLY A 3 -16.41 -13.19 -11.31
CA GLY A 3 -16.74 -12.35 -10.16
C GLY A 3 -17.31 -10.96 -10.48
N LEU A 4 -17.36 -10.54 -11.75
CA LEU A 4 -17.96 -9.27 -12.18
C LEU A 4 -19.23 -9.54 -13.02
N ALA A 5 -20.39 -9.16 -12.49
CA ALA A 5 -21.67 -9.27 -13.19
C ALA A 5 -21.76 -8.30 -14.38
N TRP A 6 -22.53 -8.66 -15.40
CA TRP A 6 -22.84 -7.78 -16.53
C TRP A 6 -24.34 -7.76 -16.85
N PRO A 7 -25.00 -6.59 -16.93
CA PRO A 7 -24.46 -5.25 -16.67
C PRO A 7 -23.95 -5.08 -15.23
N LEU A 8 -23.10 -4.08 -14.99
CA LEU A 8 -22.50 -3.85 -13.67
C LEU A 8 -23.59 -3.59 -12.62
N GLU A 9 -23.60 -4.43 -11.59
CA GLU A 9 -24.49 -4.27 -10.45
C GLU A 9 -24.01 -3.11 -9.57
N THR A 10 -24.92 -2.20 -9.25
CA THR A 10 -24.65 -1.04 -8.35
C THR A 10 -25.49 -1.09 -7.08
N THR A 11 -26.42 -2.03 -7.00
CA THR A 11 -27.25 -2.30 -5.83
C THR A 11 -27.35 -3.79 -5.56
N THR A 12 -27.53 -4.14 -4.28
CA THR A 12 -27.82 -5.51 -3.84
C THR A 12 -29.05 -5.53 -2.94
N ARG A 13 -29.85 -6.60 -3.00
CA ARG A 13 -31.07 -6.76 -2.19
C ARG A 13 -30.73 -7.33 -0.83
N VAL A 14 -31.21 -6.67 0.22
CA VAL A 14 -30.84 -7.01 1.62
C VAL A 14 -31.93 -7.80 2.34
N GLN A 15 -33.16 -7.84 1.81
CA GLN A 15 -34.25 -8.69 2.32
C GLN A 15 -35.11 -9.28 1.20
N GLU A 16 -35.56 -10.52 1.39
CA GLU A 16 -36.63 -11.14 0.61
C GLU A 16 -37.99 -10.83 1.27
N GLY A 17 -38.84 -10.06 0.56
CA GLY A 17 -40.17 -9.65 1.02
C GLY A 17 -40.83 -8.66 0.05
N PHE A 18 -42.09 -8.28 0.30
CA PHE A 18 -42.88 -7.37 -0.55
C PHE A 18 -42.27 -5.96 -0.70
N PHE A 19 -41.40 -5.56 0.24
CA PHE A 19 -40.61 -4.33 0.16
C PHE A 19 -39.14 -4.69 0.03
N SER A 20 -38.62 -4.74 -1.19
CA SER A 20 -37.19 -4.96 -1.42
C SER A 20 -36.41 -3.69 -1.04
N GLU A 21 -35.53 -3.79 -0.04
CA GLU A 21 -34.55 -2.74 0.24
C GLU A 21 -33.28 -2.99 -0.59
N GLU A 22 -32.94 -2.02 -1.44
CA GLU A 22 -31.71 -2.00 -2.22
C GLU A 22 -30.64 -1.19 -1.49
N LYS A 23 -29.46 -1.77 -1.27
CA LYS A 23 -28.29 -1.05 -0.76
C LYS A 23 -27.26 -0.88 -1.86
N ARG A 24 -26.49 0.22 -1.78
CA ARG A 24 -25.35 0.45 -2.67
C ARG A 24 -24.38 -0.72 -2.57
N PHE A 25 -23.98 -1.21 -3.73
CA PHE A 25 -23.01 -2.29 -3.87
C PHE A 25 -21.89 -1.84 -4.80
N ALA A 26 -20.68 -2.25 -4.45
CA ALA A 26 -19.52 -2.17 -5.32
C ALA A 26 -18.79 -3.52 -5.25
N PRO A 27 -18.29 -4.04 -6.39
CA PRO A 27 -17.41 -5.20 -6.40
C PRO A 27 -16.12 -4.96 -5.60
N ASP A 28 -15.38 -6.04 -5.35
CA ASP A 28 -14.04 -5.96 -4.74
C ASP A 28 -13.14 -5.00 -5.53
N THR A 29 -12.38 -4.16 -4.81
CA THR A 29 -11.55 -3.13 -5.44
C THR A 29 -10.53 -3.74 -6.40
N LEU A 30 -9.86 -4.83 -6.01
CA LEU A 30 -8.83 -5.47 -6.86
C LEU A 30 -9.45 -6.02 -8.14
N LEU A 31 -10.66 -6.56 -8.06
CA LEU A 31 -11.39 -7.01 -9.23
C LEU A 31 -11.70 -5.85 -10.21
N ILE A 32 -12.08 -4.69 -9.69
CA ILE A 32 -12.32 -3.49 -10.52
C ILE A 32 -11.01 -3.01 -11.16
N LEU A 33 -9.91 -3.00 -10.40
CA LEU A 33 -8.60 -2.59 -10.93
C LEU A 33 -8.16 -3.54 -12.05
N ASP A 34 -8.23 -4.85 -11.84
CA ASP A 34 -7.89 -5.85 -12.86
C ASP A 34 -8.79 -5.74 -14.11
N PHE A 35 -10.06 -5.35 -13.94
CA PHE A 35 -10.97 -5.10 -15.06
C PHE A 35 -10.52 -3.89 -15.89
N ILE A 36 -10.16 -2.79 -15.22
CA ILE A 36 -9.64 -1.59 -15.88
C ILE A 36 -8.36 -1.91 -16.65
N GLU A 37 -7.44 -2.68 -16.07
CA GLU A 37 -6.23 -3.13 -16.76
C GLU A 37 -6.56 -4.00 -17.98
N SER A 38 -7.54 -4.89 -17.87
CA SER A 38 -8.03 -5.68 -19.00
C SER A 38 -8.59 -4.79 -20.10
N CYS A 39 -9.38 -3.77 -19.76
CA CYS A 39 -9.88 -2.79 -20.72
C CYS A 39 -8.72 -2.06 -21.41
N TYR A 40 -7.72 -1.60 -20.66
CA TYR A 40 -6.53 -0.93 -21.21
C TYR A 40 -5.79 -1.81 -22.24
N ARG A 41 -5.65 -3.12 -21.96
CA ARG A 41 -4.98 -4.05 -22.89
C ARG A 41 -5.74 -4.17 -24.22
N SER A 42 -7.07 -4.12 -24.18
CA SER A 42 -7.95 -4.36 -25.32
C SER A 42 -8.41 -3.09 -26.07
N ILE A 43 -8.27 -1.90 -25.48
CA ILE A 43 -8.81 -0.67 -26.06
C ILE A 43 -7.98 -0.17 -27.24
N ALA A 44 -8.68 0.35 -28.26
CA ALA A 44 -8.10 1.05 -29.37
C ALA A 44 -9.08 2.12 -29.89
N LYS A 45 -8.55 3.29 -30.25
CA LYS A 45 -9.36 4.41 -30.71
C LYS A 45 -9.89 4.12 -32.11
N PRO A 46 -11.21 4.09 -32.34
CA PRO A 46 -11.76 3.90 -33.67
C PRO A 46 -11.44 5.13 -34.54
N ILE A 47 -10.96 4.87 -35.75
CA ILE A 47 -10.71 5.88 -36.78
C ILE A 47 -11.66 5.59 -37.92
N GLN A 48 -12.57 6.52 -38.17
CA GLN A 48 -13.51 6.44 -39.28
C GLN A 48 -12.78 6.69 -40.60
N GLY A 49 -12.81 5.69 -41.47
CA GLY A 49 -12.27 5.74 -42.82
C GLY A 49 -13.33 6.13 -43.86
N SER A 50 -13.08 5.71 -45.10
CA SER A 50 -13.95 5.97 -46.24
C SER A 50 -15.34 5.35 -46.07
N TYR A 51 -16.33 5.99 -46.71
CA TYR A 51 -17.71 5.50 -46.76
C TYR A 51 -17.89 4.52 -47.92
N HIS A 52 -18.41 3.33 -47.64
CA HIS A 52 -18.77 2.33 -48.64
C HIS A 52 -20.24 2.48 -49.02
N SER A 53 -20.52 3.17 -50.13
CA SER A 53 -21.87 3.59 -50.53
C SER A 53 -22.84 2.42 -50.77
N PHE A 54 -22.39 1.31 -51.37
CA PHE A 54 -23.24 0.15 -51.67
C PHE A 54 -23.74 -0.56 -50.40
N PHE A 55 -22.90 -0.65 -49.37
CA PHE A 55 -23.23 -1.29 -48.08
C PHE A 55 -23.56 -0.27 -46.97
N ARG A 56 -23.61 1.02 -47.33
CA ARG A 56 -23.99 2.16 -46.49
C ARG A 56 -23.32 2.26 -45.12
N HIS A 57 -22.03 1.95 -45.03
CA HIS A 57 -21.25 2.05 -43.78
C HIS A 57 -19.87 2.67 -43.99
N HIS A 58 -19.24 3.15 -42.92
CA HIS A 58 -17.84 3.57 -42.92
C HIS A 58 -16.92 2.40 -42.57
N HIS A 59 -15.78 2.29 -43.25
CA HIS A 59 -14.71 1.41 -42.79
C HIS A 59 -14.12 1.96 -41.48
N LEU A 60 -13.79 1.08 -40.55
CA LEU A 60 -13.11 1.44 -39.31
C LEU A 60 -11.71 0.84 -39.30
N SER A 61 -10.76 1.66 -38.84
CA SER A 61 -9.46 1.19 -38.37
C SER A 61 -9.32 1.57 -36.90
N PHE A 62 -8.30 1.06 -36.23
CA PHE A 62 -8.16 1.23 -34.79
C PHE A 62 -6.72 1.61 -34.44
N ASP A 63 -6.56 2.63 -33.60
CA ASP A 63 -5.26 3.06 -33.05
C ASP A 63 -5.17 2.70 -31.55
N PRO A 64 -4.47 1.61 -31.20
CA PRO A 64 -4.28 1.21 -29.82
C PRO A 64 -3.54 2.25 -28.98
N LYS A 65 -2.56 2.97 -29.55
CA LYS A 65 -1.76 3.93 -28.80
C LYS A 65 -2.59 5.13 -28.39
N ALA A 66 -3.33 5.72 -29.35
CA ALA A 66 -4.22 6.83 -29.06
C ALA A 66 -5.34 6.42 -28.09
N GLY A 67 -5.91 5.22 -28.27
CA GLY A 67 -6.97 4.71 -27.39
C GLY A 67 -6.51 4.50 -25.96
N ARG A 68 -5.32 3.92 -25.76
CA ARG A 68 -4.71 3.70 -24.44
C ARG A 68 -4.37 5.00 -23.73
N GLU A 69 -3.83 5.98 -24.45
CA GLU A 69 -3.49 7.30 -23.87
C GLU A 69 -4.75 8.03 -23.39
N GLU A 70 -5.80 8.04 -24.22
CA GLU A 70 -7.10 8.64 -23.88
C GLU A 70 -7.76 7.93 -22.69
N PHE A 71 -7.81 6.60 -22.73
CA PHE A 71 -8.36 5.79 -21.63
C PHE A 71 -7.62 6.01 -20.32
N ARG A 72 -6.28 6.03 -20.36
CA ARG A 72 -5.45 6.31 -19.17
C ARG A 72 -5.77 7.69 -18.58
N GLY A 73 -5.87 8.71 -19.42
CA GLY A 73 -6.24 10.06 -19.00
C GLY A 73 -7.61 10.12 -18.34
N ASP A 74 -8.60 9.43 -18.91
CA ASP A 74 -9.96 9.39 -18.38
C ASP A 74 -10.06 8.62 -17.05
N VAL A 75 -9.42 7.45 -16.94
CA VAL A 75 -9.36 6.66 -15.71
C VAL A 75 -8.68 7.44 -14.58
N ASN A 76 -7.49 7.99 -14.83
CA ASN A 76 -6.75 8.73 -13.80
C ASN A 76 -7.50 10.01 -13.39
N ARG A 77 -8.24 10.65 -14.31
CA ARG A 77 -9.12 11.77 -13.98
C ARG A 77 -10.26 11.35 -13.05
N ILE A 78 -10.85 10.18 -13.26
CA ILE A 78 -11.88 9.63 -12.36
C ILE A 78 -11.28 9.33 -10.99
N PHE A 79 -10.11 8.69 -10.92
CA PHE A 79 -9.45 8.39 -9.66
C PHE A 79 -9.16 9.67 -8.85
N ALA A 80 -8.53 10.66 -9.49
CA ALA A 80 -8.19 11.92 -8.83
C ALA A 80 -9.42 12.69 -8.33
N ARG A 81 -10.51 12.77 -9.12
CA ARG A 81 -11.74 13.47 -8.73
C ARG A 81 -12.46 12.85 -7.55
N ASN A 82 -12.26 11.55 -7.30
CA ASN A 82 -12.92 10.82 -6.23
C ASN A 82 -11.98 10.51 -5.05
N GLY A 83 -10.76 11.06 -5.04
CA GLY A 83 -9.78 10.80 -3.98
C GLY A 83 -9.33 9.34 -3.91
N ILE A 84 -9.41 8.62 -5.03
CA ILE A 84 -8.99 7.22 -5.13
C ILE A 84 -7.48 7.21 -5.35
N ALA A 85 -6.74 6.67 -4.38
CA ALA A 85 -5.27 6.67 -4.37
C ALA A 85 -4.67 5.57 -5.26
N TYR A 86 -5.03 5.57 -6.53
CA TYR A 86 -4.48 4.69 -7.56
C TYR A 86 -4.15 5.48 -8.82
N GLU A 87 -3.20 4.98 -9.60
CA GLU A 87 -2.83 5.52 -10.91
C GLU A 87 -2.66 4.38 -11.91
N LEU A 88 -3.27 4.51 -13.09
CA LEU A 88 -2.97 3.67 -14.25
C LEU A 88 -1.74 4.24 -14.96
N GLU A 89 -0.66 3.46 -14.99
CA GLU A 89 0.61 3.83 -15.61
C GLU A 89 0.59 3.63 -17.14
N LYS A 90 1.66 4.09 -17.80
CA LYS A 90 1.79 4.03 -19.26
C LYS A 90 1.89 2.62 -19.81
N ASP A 91 2.32 1.66 -18.99
CA ASP A 91 2.38 0.24 -19.35
C ASP A 91 1.04 -0.49 -19.13
N GLY A 92 0.06 0.17 -18.50
CA GLY A 92 -1.25 -0.38 -18.21
C GLY A 92 -1.37 -1.05 -16.85
N GLN A 93 -0.36 -0.94 -15.98
CA GLN A 93 -0.45 -1.39 -14.59
C GLN A 93 -1.08 -0.33 -13.72
N ILE A 94 -1.92 -0.74 -12.78
CA ILE A 94 -2.45 0.14 -11.74
C ILE A 94 -1.57 0.06 -10.49
N ILE A 95 -0.97 1.17 -10.11
CA ILE A 95 -0.19 1.31 -8.89
C ILE A 95 -0.98 2.04 -7.81
N ARG A 96 -0.65 1.77 -6.55
CA ARG A 96 -1.17 2.55 -5.41
C ARG A 96 -0.35 3.83 -5.27
N LEU A 97 -1.04 4.96 -5.08
CA LEU A 97 -0.41 6.22 -4.71
C LEU A 97 -0.23 6.30 -3.19
N LEU A 98 0.97 6.67 -2.76
CA LEU A 98 1.23 6.97 -1.35
C LEU A 98 0.74 8.36 -0.98
N PRO A 99 0.32 8.59 0.28
CA PRO A 99 0.22 9.94 0.81
C PRO A 99 1.56 10.69 0.63
N PRO A 100 1.57 11.93 0.15
CA PRO A 100 2.81 12.67 -0.16
C PRO A 100 3.82 12.76 0.99
N VAL A 101 3.32 12.76 2.24
CA VAL A 101 4.15 12.81 3.46
C VAL A 101 5.12 11.62 3.56
N LEU A 102 4.79 10.50 2.90
CA LEU A 102 5.49 9.23 3.01
C LEU A 102 6.32 8.92 1.79
N GLU A 103 6.01 9.59 0.69
CA GLU A 103 6.64 9.35 -0.59
C GLU A 103 8.15 9.61 -0.49
N HIS A 104 8.57 10.71 0.14
CA HIS A 104 10.00 11.02 0.28
C HIS A 104 10.76 9.94 1.08
N ASP A 105 10.25 9.57 2.26
CA ASP A 105 10.93 8.64 3.17
C ASP A 105 10.85 7.18 2.72
N LEU A 106 9.86 6.84 1.88
CA LEU A 106 9.74 5.51 1.25
C LEU A 106 10.36 5.45 -0.14
N SER A 107 10.70 6.57 -0.77
CA SER A 107 11.36 6.58 -2.09
C SER A 107 12.88 6.56 -2.00
N SER A 108 13.48 6.84 -0.84
CA SER A 108 14.92 6.66 -0.60
C SER A 108 15.25 5.16 -0.51
N GLY A 109 15.33 4.48 -1.66
CA GLY A 109 15.44 3.02 -1.79
C GLY A 109 16.79 2.41 -1.39
N LEU A 110 17.52 3.01 -0.45
CA LEU A 110 18.78 2.46 0.05
C LEU A 110 18.82 2.53 1.58
N PHE A 111 18.39 1.46 2.23
CA PHE A 111 18.69 1.26 3.65
C PHE A 111 20.17 0.88 3.80
N ARG A 112 20.90 1.61 4.64
CA ARG A 112 22.33 1.39 4.93
C ARG A 112 22.55 1.25 6.41
N THR A 113 21.92 0.25 7.02
CA THR A 113 21.87 0.09 8.48
C THR A 113 23.15 -0.50 9.08
N GLY A 114 24.11 -0.88 8.24
CA GLY A 114 25.30 -1.64 8.62
C GLY A 114 25.04 -3.14 8.79
N ASP A 115 23.80 -3.58 8.55
CA ASP A 115 23.39 -4.97 8.59
C ASP A 115 22.57 -5.31 7.33
N THR A 116 23.17 -6.10 6.43
CA THR A 116 22.58 -6.40 5.12
C THR A 116 21.25 -7.14 5.20
N THR A 117 21.05 -7.92 6.27
CA THR A 117 19.78 -8.61 6.49
C THR A 117 18.68 -7.61 6.85
N LEU A 118 18.96 -6.65 7.74
CA LEU A 118 18.01 -5.60 8.10
C LEU A 118 17.70 -4.72 6.88
N ASP A 119 18.69 -4.39 6.05
CA ASP A 119 18.49 -3.62 4.82
C ASP A 119 17.50 -4.34 3.88
N GLN A 120 17.68 -5.65 3.69
CA GLN A 120 16.77 -6.48 2.88
C GLN A 120 15.38 -6.61 3.50
N MET A 121 15.27 -6.72 4.82
CA MET A 121 13.99 -6.79 5.52
C MET A 121 13.21 -5.47 5.39
N LEU A 122 13.89 -4.33 5.51
CA LEU A 122 13.28 -3.01 5.35
C LEU A 122 12.81 -2.77 3.91
N GLU A 123 13.61 -3.18 2.91
CA GLU A 123 13.22 -3.11 1.51
C GLU A 123 12.02 -4.01 1.20
N ASP A 124 12.01 -5.23 1.72
CA ASP A 124 10.88 -6.16 1.58
C ASP A 124 9.60 -5.60 2.24
N SER A 125 9.71 -5.01 3.43
CA SER A 125 8.59 -4.33 4.10
C SER A 125 8.08 -3.15 3.26
N ARG A 126 8.97 -2.32 2.72
CA ARG A 126 8.65 -1.18 1.85
C ARG A 126 7.90 -1.62 0.59
N LEU A 127 8.39 -2.64 -0.11
CA LEU A 127 7.74 -3.17 -1.31
C LEU A 127 6.35 -3.73 -1.02
N LYS A 128 6.18 -4.45 0.09
CA LYS A 128 4.87 -4.94 0.54
C LYS A 128 3.91 -3.79 0.86
N PHE A 129 4.39 -2.72 1.49
CA PHE A 129 3.58 -1.56 1.86
C PHE A 129 3.07 -0.78 0.63
N LEU A 130 3.86 -0.74 -0.43
CA LEU A 130 3.50 -0.12 -1.72
C LEU A 130 2.46 -0.94 -2.52
N ASN A 131 2.19 -2.19 -2.12
CA ASN A 131 1.31 -3.06 -2.87
C ASN A 131 -0.16 -2.58 -2.85
N ARG A 132 -0.85 -2.75 -3.98
CA ARG A 132 -2.28 -2.43 -4.11
C ARG A 132 -3.19 -3.34 -3.28
N ASP A 133 -2.77 -4.58 -3.02
CA ASP A 133 -3.50 -5.55 -2.22
C ASP A 133 -3.39 -5.23 -0.71
N PRO A 134 -4.50 -4.92 -0.02
CA PRO A 134 -4.51 -4.70 1.42
C PRO A 134 -3.91 -5.84 2.25
N LYS A 135 -4.04 -7.09 1.79
CA LYS A 135 -3.48 -8.27 2.49
C LYS A 135 -1.96 -8.25 2.47
N VAL A 136 -1.37 -7.99 1.30
CA VAL A 136 0.09 -7.83 1.16
C VAL A 136 0.58 -6.62 1.96
N ARG A 137 -0.19 -5.52 1.99
CA ARG A 137 0.14 -4.38 2.86
C ARG A 137 0.14 -4.74 4.33
N ARG A 138 -0.78 -5.59 4.80
CA ARG A 138 -0.75 -6.05 6.18
C ARG A 138 0.52 -6.83 6.50
N GLU A 139 1.00 -7.68 5.59
CA GLU A 139 2.29 -8.40 5.76
C GLU A 139 3.47 -7.43 5.89
N SER A 140 3.39 -6.22 5.32
CA SER A 140 4.42 -5.19 5.51
C SER A 140 4.60 -4.81 6.98
N LEU A 141 3.53 -4.82 7.79
CA LEU A 141 3.59 -4.56 9.23
C LEU A 141 4.36 -5.65 9.95
N GLU A 142 4.01 -6.91 9.71
CA GLU A 142 4.71 -8.06 10.31
C GLU A 142 6.22 -7.95 10.03
N ARG A 143 6.54 -7.68 8.75
CA ARG A 143 7.92 -7.52 8.31
C ARG A 143 8.62 -6.31 8.95
N LEU A 144 7.92 -5.19 9.11
CA LEU A 144 8.47 -3.99 9.75
C LEU A 144 8.72 -4.22 11.25
N TRP A 145 7.85 -4.97 11.92
CA TRP A 145 8.04 -5.36 13.31
C TRP A 145 9.21 -6.35 13.46
N ASP A 146 9.42 -7.26 12.51
CA ASP A 146 10.65 -8.08 12.49
C ASP A 146 11.91 -7.20 12.34
N CYS A 147 11.86 -6.16 11.49
CA CYS A 147 12.94 -5.18 11.36
C CYS A 147 13.21 -4.50 12.70
N TRP A 148 12.15 -4.09 13.41
CA TRP A 148 12.24 -3.50 14.74
C TRP A 148 12.90 -4.45 15.75
N GLU A 149 12.53 -5.71 15.74
CA GLU A 149 13.14 -6.72 16.61
C GLU A 149 14.62 -6.92 16.36
N ARG A 150 15.02 -6.94 15.08
CA ARG A 150 16.43 -7.04 14.68
C ARG A 150 17.21 -5.78 15.06
N LEU A 151 16.66 -4.60 14.78
CA LEU A 151 17.26 -3.31 15.13
C LEU A 151 17.60 -3.24 16.62
N LYS A 152 16.68 -3.68 17.49
CA LYS A 152 16.88 -3.72 18.95
C LYS A 152 18.07 -4.58 19.41
N SER A 153 18.65 -5.41 18.55
CA SER A 153 19.83 -6.25 18.85
C SER A 153 21.13 -5.81 18.16
N LEU A 154 21.11 -4.76 17.34
CA LEU A 154 22.26 -4.39 16.51
C LEU A 154 23.46 -3.83 17.28
N GLU A 155 23.25 -3.07 18.36
CA GLU A 155 24.34 -2.43 19.11
C GLU A 155 25.04 -3.40 20.07
N THR A 156 24.27 -4.32 20.67
CA THR A 156 24.79 -5.30 21.62
C THR A 156 24.03 -6.62 21.46
N PRO A 157 24.46 -7.49 20.53
CA PRO A 157 23.75 -8.73 20.21
C PRO A 157 23.52 -9.67 21.40
N GLN A 158 24.43 -9.64 22.38
CA GLN A 158 24.39 -10.50 23.57
C GLN A 158 23.49 -9.95 24.68
N ASN A 159 23.11 -8.67 24.63
CA ASN A 159 22.25 -8.05 25.63
C ASN A 159 21.28 -7.05 24.98
N LYS A 160 20.12 -7.56 24.58
CA LYS A 160 19.07 -6.77 23.92
C LYS A 160 18.62 -5.55 24.74
N LYS A 161 18.57 -5.66 26.08
CA LYS A 161 18.20 -4.51 26.93
C LYS A 161 19.24 -3.39 26.83
N GLN A 162 20.52 -3.73 26.94
CA GLN A 162 21.61 -2.75 26.77
C GLN A 162 21.64 -2.18 25.35
N SER A 163 21.42 -3.01 24.33
CA SER A 163 21.36 -2.57 22.94
C SER A 163 20.26 -1.52 22.71
N VAL A 164 19.06 -1.74 23.26
CA VAL A 164 17.97 -0.75 23.20
C VAL A 164 18.33 0.54 23.93
N ILE A 165 18.94 0.45 25.12
CA ILE A 165 19.39 1.64 25.86
C ILE A 165 20.38 2.45 25.02
N ALA A 166 21.42 1.79 24.48
CA ALA A 166 22.42 2.43 23.64
C ALA A 166 21.83 3.09 22.37
N LEU A 167 20.84 2.45 21.72
CA LEU A 167 20.15 3.01 20.56
C LEU A 167 19.40 4.29 20.90
N LEU A 168 18.64 4.26 22.00
CA LEU A 168 17.81 5.39 22.40
C LEU A 168 18.67 6.54 22.96
N ASP A 169 19.77 6.23 23.66
CA ASP A 169 20.72 7.22 24.16
C ASP A 169 21.41 7.97 23.01
N LYS A 170 21.75 7.28 21.91
CA LYS A 170 22.24 7.94 20.67
C LYS A 170 21.19 8.82 20.01
N ALA A 171 19.90 8.52 20.20
CA ALA A 171 18.83 9.21 19.53
C ALA A 171 18.46 10.55 20.17
N ALA A 172 18.69 10.68 21.48
CA ALA A 172 18.24 11.81 22.28
C ALA A 172 19.20 12.13 23.42
N ASP A 173 19.82 13.32 23.37
CA ASP A 173 20.63 13.85 24.46
C ASP A 173 19.78 14.44 25.60
N ASP A 174 18.60 14.99 25.27
CA ASP A 174 17.66 15.52 26.26
C ASP A 174 16.99 14.38 27.05
N PRO A 175 17.09 14.36 28.39
CA PRO A 175 16.52 13.29 29.21
C PRO A 175 15.00 13.14 29.06
N SER A 176 14.29 14.24 28.82
CA SER A 176 12.83 14.22 28.72
C SER A 176 12.38 13.60 27.39
N PHE A 177 13.03 13.97 26.29
CA PHE A 177 12.80 13.36 24.98
C PHE A 177 13.28 11.91 24.94
N ARG A 178 14.41 11.59 25.61
CA ARG A 178 14.89 10.21 25.76
C ARG A 178 13.88 9.31 26.47
N LYS A 179 13.21 9.81 27.50
CA LYS A 179 12.12 9.11 28.19
C LYS A 179 10.92 8.90 27.26
N LEU A 180 10.52 9.93 26.51
CA LEU A 180 9.45 9.82 25.51
C LEU A 180 9.73 8.72 24.49
N LEU A 181 10.97 8.61 23.98
CA LEU A 181 11.36 7.54 23.06
C LEU A 181 11.35 6.15 23.73
N ASP A 182 11.64 6.06 25.04
CA ASP A 182 11.53 4.81 25.79
C ASP A 182 10.06 4.34 25.87
N ASP A 183 9.17 5.27 26.25
CA ASP A 183 7.75 5.02 26.38
C ASP A 183 7.15 4.61 25.02
N GLU A 184 7.57 5.28 23.94
CA GLU A 184 7.17 4.95 22.57
C GLU A 184 7.68 3.56 22.13
N ALA A 185 8.95 3.23 22.40
CA ALA A 185 9.51 1.92 22.09
C ALA A 185 8.79 0.76 22.80
N ARG A 186 8.33 1.00 24.05
CA ARG A 186 7.50 0.06 24.81
C ARG A 186 6.12 -0.08 24.18
N ALA A 187 5.45 1.04 23.92
CA ALA A 187 4.13 1.05 23.29
C ALA A 187 4.14 0.32 21.93
N LEU A 188 5.15 0.55 21.08
CA LEU A 188 5.31 -0.15 19.80
C LEU A 188 5.52 -1.66 19.96
N THR A 189 6.23 -2.07 21.02
CA THR A 189 6.40 -3.50 21.33
C THR A 189 5.07 -4.12 21.79
N ASP A 190 4.32 -3.43 22.64
CA ASP A 190 3.03 -3.91 23.15
C ASP A 190 1.98 -3.99 22.04
N ILE A 191 1.94 -3.00 21.14
CA ILE A 191 1.08 -3.01 19.94
C ILE A 191 1.38 -4.23 19.07
N GLY A 192 2.66 -4.51 18.81
CA GLY A 192 3.07 -5.65 17.99
C GLY A 192 2.56 -6.98 18.55
N ASN A 193 2.62 -7.12 19.87
CA ASN A 193 2.15 -8.31 20.59
C ASN A 193 0.61 -8.38 20.71
N SER A 194 -0.10 -7.25 20.70
CA SER A 194 -1.55 -7.23 20.96
C SER A 194 -2.40 -7.43 19.70
N PHE A 195 -1.92 -6.93 18.56
CA PHE A 195 -2.71 -6.85 17.32
C PHE A 195 -2.40 -7.97 16.30
N HIS A 196 -1.86 -9.10 16.74
CA HIS A 196 -1.48 -10.21 15.85
C HIS A 196 -0.54 -9.75 14.72
N ILE A 197 0.29 -8.74 14.99
CA ILE A 197 1.35 -8.29 14.07
C ILE A 197 2.59 -9.15 14.31
N ARG A 198 2.78 -9.62 15.55
CA ARG A 198 3.82 -10.56 15.95
C ARG A 198 3.21 -11.66 16.82
N HIS A 199 3.60 -12.90 16.55
CA HIS A 199 3.14 -14.12 17.22
C HIS A 199 1.63 -14.37 17.09
N SER A 200 1.29 -15.49 16.45
CA SER A 200 -0.09 -15.82 16.17
C SER A 200 -0.77 -16.50 17.35
N GLU A 201 -1.28 -15.71 18.30
CA GLU A 201 -2.18 -16.23 19.34
C GLU A 201 -3.65 -16.07 18.91
N VAL A 202 -4.45 -17.08 19.22
CA VAL A 202 -5.87 -17.20 18.80
C VAL A 202 -6.75 -16.06 19.33
N THR A 203 -6.32 -15.39 20.40
CA THR A 203 -7.08 -14.37 21.13
C THR A 203 -6.87 -12.94 20.63
N GLN A 204 -5.96 -12.72 19.68
CA GLN A 204 -5.55 -11.37 19.26
C GLN A 204 -6.37 -10.85 18.08
N SER A 205 -6.64 -9.54 18.07
CA SER A 205 -7.42 -8.87 17.01
C SER A 205 -6.54 -8.51 15.81
N THR A 206 -6.90 -9.00 14.62
CA THR A 206 -6.19 -8.68 13.37
C THR A 206 -6.50 -7.27 12.89
N VAL A 207 -5.47 -6.51 12.50
CA VAL A 207 -5.63 -5.23 11.83
C VAL A 207 -6.06 -5.48 10.37
N THR A 208 -7.31 -5.15 10.05
CA THR A 208 -7.90 -5.34 8.71
C THR A 208 -8.14 -4.03 7.97
N ASP A 209 -8.28 -2.92 8.69
CA ASP A 209 -8.53 -1.61 8.12
C ASP A 209 -7.25 -1.02 7.49
N SER A 210 -7.33 -0.58 6.23
CA SER A 210 -6.17 -0.06 5.50
C SER A 210 -5.60 1.23 6.11
N CYS A 211 -6.44 2.10 6.68
CA CYS A 211 -5.98 3.32 7.33
C CYS A 211 -5.25 3.01 8.63
N HIS A 212 -5.71 1.98 9.38
CA HIS A 212 -4.99 1.50 10.55
C HIS A 212 -3.65 0.87 10.18
N ILE A 213 -3.58 0.12 9.08
CA ILE A 213 -2.32 -0.43 8.56
C ILE A 213 -1.35 0.70 8.23
N ASP A 214 -1.78 1.69 7.45
CA ASP A 214 -0.95 2.85 7.10
C ASP A 214 -0.45 3.55 8.38
N TYR A 215 -1.34 3.90 9.31
CA TYR A 215 -0.98 4.55 10.57
C TYR A 215 0.10 3.78 11.36
N LEU A 216 -0.09 2.48 11.57
CA LEU A 216 0.85 1.67 12.34
C LEU A 216 2.19 1.50 11.63
N PHE A 217 2.17 1.35 10.31
CA PHE A 217 3.38 1.33 9.50
C PHE A 217 4.17 2.62 9.69
N HIS A 218 3.50 3.78 9.57
CA HIS A 218 4.15 5.09 9.70
C HIS A 218 4.74 5.33 11.07
N ARG A 219 3.99 4.98 12.12
CA ARG A 219 4.43 5.15 13.49
C ARG A 219 5.73 4.40 13.76
N LEU A 220 5.79 3.11 13.39
CA LEU A 220 7.00 2.32 13.59
C LEU A 220 8.13 2.72 12.63
N PHE A 221 7.81 2.97 11.35
CA PHE A 221 8.80 3.35 10.35
C PHE A 221 9.50 4.66 10.73
N SER A 222 8.75 5.65 11.22
CA SER A 222 9.31 6.92 11.70
C SER A 222 10.27 6.73 12.87
N MET A 223 9.95 5.81 13.79
CA MET A 223 10.84 5.46 14.90
C MET A 223 12.13 4.80 14.39
N ILE A 224 12.03 3.84 13.47
CA ILE A 224 13.20 3.19 12.86
C ILE A 224 14.08 4.22 12.14
N GLN A 225 13.48 5.09 11.32
CA GLN A 225 14.21 6.14 10.59
C GLN A 225 14.97 7.09 11.53
N LEU A 226 14.32 7.54 12.60
CA LEU A 226 14.97 8.39 13.62
C LEU A 226 16.21 7.69 14.20
N LEU A 227 16.06 6.43 14.61
CA LEU A 227 17.14 5.67 15.24
C LEU A 227 18.30 5.41 14.27
N LEU A 228 18.02 5.05 13.02
CA LEU A 228 19.05 4.83 12.01
C LEU A 228 19.82 6.13 11.71
N LYS A 229 19.10 7.23 11.49
CA LYS A 229 19.70 8.55 11.26
C LYS A 229 20.61 8.98 12.42
N LYS A 230 20.20 8.72 13.66
CA LYS A 230 20.97 9.06 14.87
C LYS A 230 22.13 8.12 15.17
N ARG A 231 22.11 6.88 14.67
CA ARG A 231 23.28 5.97 14.71
C ARG A 231 24.44 6.43 13.84
N GLY A 232 24.28 7.48 13.01
CA GLY A 232 25.29 7.92 12.04
C GLY A 232 25.23 7.14 10.72
N LEU A 233 24.13 6.42 10.49
CA LEU A 233 23.88 5.62 9.30
C LEU A 233 22.58 6.14 8.67
N ALA A 234 22.68 7.28 8.01
CA ALA A 234 21.57 7.74 7.17
C ALA A 234 21.45 6.83 5.93
N PRO A 235 20.24 6.55 5.43
CA PRO A 235 20.03 6.17 4.03
C PRO A 235 20.62 7.22 3.08
#